data_AF-A0A933B3Z5-F1
#
_entry.id   AF-A0A933B3Z5-F1
#
_cell.length_a   1.000
_cell.length_b   1.000
_cell.length_c   1.000
_cell.angle_alpha   90.00
_cell.angle_beta   90.00
_cell.angle_gamma   90.00
#
_symmetry.space_group_name_H-M   'P 1'
#
loop_
_entity.id
_entity.type
_entity.pdbx_description
1 polymer ?
#
loop_
_entity_poly.entity_id
_entity_poly.type
_entity_poly.pdbx_seq_one_letter_code
_entity_poly.pdbx_strand_id
1 'polypeptide(L)'
;AHVVQSYAIEQLVRLGISWVWMGLEGKNSRYVKLQGIDTRALVRTLQSHGIRVLGSSIIGLEEHTPDNINEAIDYAVSHSTDFHQFMLYTPIPGTALYAEHLANQTLLDPGEYQEGDVHGQFIFRHRHPHIKRGQETEIILKAFRRDFEVNGPSVLRIARTVLAGWKRYKRHADPCIRSRFAWEARDLAVTFPATLWAAQRWFRERNPALCRKLTTLLDDITREVGLKARLVAPLAGRIVWSKLQAEARRLKAGWTYEPPTFYEANTPMLRCRPHWTFPALPIKWVAA
;
A
#
# COMPACT_ATOMS: atom_id res chain seq x y z
N ALA A 1 6.76 -15.98 -2.47
CA ALA A 1 8.01 -15.89 -1.69
C ALA A 1 9.06 -16.90 -2.18
N HIS A 2 8.72 -18.19 -2.32
CA HIS A 2 9.64 -19.23 -2.80
C HIS A 2 10.41 -18.89 -4.10
N VAL A 3 9.72 -18.36 -5.12
CA VAL A 3 10.39 -17.94 -6.38
C VAL A 3 11.40 -16.82 -6.16
N VAL A 4 11.14 -15.88 -5.25
CA VAL A 4 12.10 -14.81 -4.96
C VAL A 4 13.32 -15.37 -4.22
N GLN A 5 13.11 -16.36 -3.34
CA GLN A 5 14.18 -17.02 -2.60
C GLN A 5 14.98 -18.05 -3.43
N SER A 6 14.49 -18.47 -4.60
CA SER A 6 15.28 -19.32 -5.50
C SER A 6 16.40 -18.56 -6.22
N TYR A 7 16.42 -17.23 -6.14
CA TYR A 7 17.51 -16.38 -6.63
C TYR A 7 18.38 -15.91 -5.47
N ALA A 8 19.69 -15.84 -5.70
CA ALA A 8 20.58 -15.10 -4.82
C ALA A 8 20.24 -13.60 -4.89
N ILE A 9 20.39 -12.89 -3.78
CA ILE A 9 20.02 -11.47 -3.70
C ILE A 9 20.83 -10.61 -4.68
N GLU A 10 22.07 -11.00 -4.97
CA GLU A 10 22.95 -10.39 -5.96
C GLU A 10 22.38 -10.50 -7.38
N GLN A 11 21.71 -11.61 -7.71
CA GLN A 11 21.06 -11.80 -9.00
C GLN A 11 19.89 -10.82 -9.14
N LEU A 12 19.04 -10.71 -8.11
CA LEU A 12 17.92 -9.75 -8.10
C LEU A 12 18.41 -8.31 -8.29
N VAL A 13 19.50 -7.96 -7.61
CA VAL A 13 20.11 -6.63 -7.69
C VAL A 13 20.69 -6.37 -9.09
N ARG A 14 21.43 -7.33 -9.65
CA ARG A 14 22.04 -7.23 -10.98
C ARG A 14 20.99 -7.18 -12.10
N LEU A 15 19.86 -7.86 -11.93
CA LEU A 15 18.71 -7.81 -12.84
C LEU A 15 17.97 -6.46 -12.83
N GLY A 16 18.31 -5.55 -11.92
CA GLY A 16 17.64 -4.25 -11.82
C GLY A 16 16.34 -4.27 -11.03
N ILE A 17 16.02 -5.36 -10.31
CA ILE A 17 14.80 -5.45 -9.50
C ILE A 17 14.85 -4.42 -8.38
N SER A 18 13.97 -3.43 -8.42
CA SER A 18 13.86 -2.33 -7.45
C SER A 18 12.58 -2.39 -6.60
N TRP A 19 11.62 -3.21 -7.02
CA TRP A 19 10.34 -3.43 -6.34
C TRP A 19 9.95 -4.89 -6.41
N VAL A 20 9.35 -5.37 -5.32
CA VAL A 20 8.70 -6.68 -5.26
C VAL A 20 7.32 -6.50 -4.64
N TRP A 21 6.31 -7.02 -5.33
CA TRP A 21 4.97 -7.16 -4.76
C TRP A 21 4.81 -8.59 -4.23
N MET A 22 4.41 -8.72 -2.97
CA MET A 22 4.18 -10.02 -2.34
C MET A 22 2.89 -10.06 -1.52
N GLY A 23 2.16 -11.16 -1.66
CA GLY A 23 1.12 -11.56 -0.72
C GLY A 23 1.76 -11.96 0.62
N LEU A 24 1.29 -11.32 1.69
CA LEU A 24 1.70 -11.49 3.08
C LEU A 24 0.46 -11.95 3.84
N GLU A 25 0.05 -13.18 3.55
CA GLU A 25 -1.13 -13.78 4.16
C GLU A 25 -0.86 -14.14 5.64
N GLY A 26 -1.93 -14.26 6.42
CA GLY A 26 -1.90 -14.37 7.87
C GLY A 26 -1.08 -15.57 8.40
N LYS A 27 -0.67 -15.49 9.66
CA LYS A 27 0.14 -16.50 10.39
C LYS A 27 -0.42 -17.94 10.32
N ASN A 28 -1.71 -18.09 10.01
CA ASN A 28 -2.43 -19.36 9.90
C ASN A 28 -3.13 -19.56 8.54
N SER A 29 -2.76 -18.79 7.50
CA SER A 29 -3.40 -18.93 6.18
C SER A 29 -3.25 -20.38 5.69
N ARG A 30 -4.38 -20.97 5.27
CA ARG A 30 -4.44 -22.32 4.68
C ARG A 30 -3.67 -22.42 3.35
N TYR A 31 -3.11 -21.32 2.85
CA TYR A 31 -2.43 -21.30 1.57
C TYR A 31 -0.97 -21.74 1.72
N VAL A 32 -0.65 -22.83 1.03
CA VAL A 32 0.67 -23.48 0.99
C VAL A 32 1.80 -22.54 0.51
N LYS A 33 1.48 -21.42 -0.13
CA LYS A 33 2.43 -20.51 -0.81
C LYS A 33 3.47 -19.84 0.10
N LEU A 34 3.27 -19.85 1.42
CA LEU A 34 4.13 -19.19 2.41
C LEU A 34 4.58 -20.12 3.55
N GLN A 35 4.23 -21.41 3.51
CA GLN A 35 4.58 -22.35 4.58
C GLN A 35 6.11 -22.47 4.73
N GLY A 36 6.59 -22.29 5.97
CA GLY A 36 8.00 -22.40 6.32
C GLY A 36 8.87 -21.17 6.02
N ILE A 37 8.30 -20.07 5.50
CA ILE A 37 9.05 -18.84 5.23
C ILE A 37 8.75 -17.78 6.29
N ASP A 38 9.79 -17.26 6.96
CA ASP A 38 9.67 -15.99 7.71
C ASP A 38 9.60 -14.83 6.72
N THR A 39 8.37 -14.47 6.34
CA THR A 39 8.07 -13.38 5.41
C THR A 39 8.59 -12.04 5.92
N ARG A 40 8.61 -11.81 7.24
CA ARG A 40 9.13 -10.56 7.82
C ARG A 40 10.65 -10.49 7.66
N ALA A 41 11.36 -11.60 7.85
CA ALA A 41 12.79 -11.67 7.57
C ALA A 41 13.09 -11.45 6.08
N LEU A 42 12.26 -12.01 5.18
CA LEU A 42 12.41 -11.79 3.75
C LEU A 42 12.22 -10.31 3.38
N VAL A 43 11.16 -9.65 3.89
CA VAL A 43 10.93 -8.21 3.69
C VAL A 43 12.14 -7.39 4.16
N ARG A 44 12.63 -7.64 5.38
CA ARG A 44 13.82 -6.96 5.91
C ARG A 44 15.05 -7.18 5.03
N THR A 45 15.24 -8.39 4.52
CA THR A 45 16.35 -8.74 3.62
C THR A 45 16.26 -7.90 2.35
N LEU A 46 15.13 -7.94 1.65
CA LEU A 46 14.91 -7.16 0.42
C LEU A 46 15.15 -5.66 0.64
N GLN A 47 14.57 -5.09 1.69
CA GLN A 47 14.74 -3.68 2.04
C GLN A 47 16.20 -3.32 2.34
N SER A 48 16.95 -4.19 3.03
CA SER A 48 18.38 -3.97 3.32
C SER A 48 19.28 -3.98 2.08
N HIS A 49 18.78 -4.49 0.95
CA HIS A 49 19.41 -4.44 -0.37
C HIS A 49 18.78 -3.38 -1.29
N GLY A 50 17.97 -2.46 -0.74
CA GLY A 50 17.35 -1.36 -1.48
C GLY A 50 16.17 -1.77 -2.36
N ILE A 51 15.66 -2.99 -2.22
CA ILE A 51 14.47 -3.47 -2.93
C ILE A 51 13.24 -3.11 -2.11
N ARG A 52 12.36 -2.29 -2.67
CA ARG A 52 11.12 -1.85 -2.01
C ARG A 52 10.09 -2.96 -2.07
N VAL A 53 9.31 -3.11 -1.01
CA VAL A 53 8.29 -4.14 -0.93
C VAL A 53 6.90 -3.52 -0.88
N LEU A 54 6.05 -3.91 -1.83
CA LEU A 54 4.60 -3.78 -1.70
C LEU A 54 4.08 -5.07 -1.06
N GLY A 55 3.61 -4.98 0.18
CA GLY A 55 2.86 -6.04 0.84
C GLY A 55 1.41 -6.03 0.40
N SER A 56 0.78 -7.19 0.34
CA SER A 56 -0.67 -7.30 0.20
C SER A 56 -1.21 -8.33 1.18
N SER A 57 -2.24 -7.94 1.93
CA SER A 57 -2.89 -8.82 2.90
C SER A 57 -4.39 -8.84 2.64
N ILE A 58 -4.97 -10.03 2.76
CA ILE A 58 -6.40 -10.27 2.56
C ILE A 58 -7.12 -10.10 3.90
N ILE A 59 -8.23 -9.38 3.88
CA ILE A 59 -9.16 -9.15 4.99
C ILE A 59 -10.46 -9.91 4.68
N GLY A 60 -11.10 -10.46 5.72
CA GLY A 60 -12.30 -11.31 5.56
C GLY A 60 -12.05 -12.71 5.00
N LEU A 61 -10.92 -13.34 5.35
CA LEU A 61 -10.81 -14.80 5.26
C LEU A 61 -11.83 -15.44 6.20
N GLU A 62 -12.27 -16.66 5.92
CA GLU A 62 -13.36 -17.34 6.64
C GLU A 62 -13.15 -17.36 8.17
N GLU A 63 -11.91 -17.53 8.62
CA GLU A 63 -11.53 -17.54 10.02
C GLU A 63 -11.54 -16.15 10.70
N HIS A 64 -11.64 -15.06 9.93
CA HIS A 64 -11.64 -13.72 10.48
C HIS A 64 -12.96 -13.40 11.17
N THR A 65 -12.86 -13.06 12.45
CA THR A 65 -13.97 -12.65 13.30
C THR A 65 -13.74 -11.24 13.82
N PRO A 66 -14.78 -10.55 14.33
CA PRO A 66 -14.60 -9.28 15.02
C PRO A 66 -13.55 -9.32 16.16
N ASP A 67 -13.37 -10.48 16.79
CA ASP A 67 -12.46 -10.67 17.92
C ASP A 67 -10.99 -10.80 17.48
N ASN A 68 -10.71 -11.48 16.36
CA ASN A 68 -9.34 -11.77 15.93
C ASN A 68 -8.80 -10.84 14.82
N ILE A 69 -9.67 -10.08 14.14
CA ILE A 69 -9.29 -9.31 12.96
C ILE A 69 -8.20 -8.26 13.26
N ASN A 70 -8.18 -7.72 14.48
CA ASN A 70 -7.17 -6.77 14.90
C ASN A 70 -5.78 -7.40 14.99
N GLU A 71 -5.69 -8.65 15.45
CA GLU A 71 -4.43 -9.40 15.48
C GLU A 71 -3.93 -9.69 14.06
N ALA A 72 -4.84 -10.07 13.15
CA ALA A 72 -4.50 -10.27 11.74
C ALA A 72 -3.98 -8.98 11.08
N ILE A 73 -4.61 -7.85 11.36
CA ILE A 73 -4.15 -6.52 10.91
C ILE A 73 -2.78 -6.20 11.51
N ASP A 74 -2.59 -6.36 12.82
CA ASP A 74 -1.32 -6.08 13.48
C ASP A 74 -0.19 -6.97 12.95
N TYR A 75 -0.48 -8.23 12.64
CA TYR A 75 0.47 -9.14 12.00
C TYR A 75 0.87 -8.62 10.60
N ALA A 76 -0.09 -8.24 9.76
CA ALA A 76 0.18 -7.66 8.45
C ALA A 76 1.05 -6.39 8.57
N VAL A 77 0.66 -5.46 9.45
CA VAL A 77 1.38 -4.22 9.75
C VAL A 77 2.80 -4.46 10.27
N SER A 78 3.03 -5.54 11.03
CA SER A 78 4.35 -5.90 11.56
C SER A 78 5.40 -6.25 10.49
N HIS A 79 4.98 -6.45 9.24
CA HIS A 79 5.92 -6.65 8.13
C HIS A 79 6.67 -5.38 7.76
N SER A 80 6.14 -4.19 8.11
CA SER A 80 6.79 -2.90 7.88
C SER A 80 7.32 -2.73 6.44
N THR A 81 6.53 -3.18 5.46
CA THR A 81 6.76 -3.06 4.01
C THR A 81 6.98 -1.61 3.58
N ASP A 82 7.25 -1.29 2.32
CA ASP A 82 7.31 0.11 1.88
C ASP A 82 5.92 0.66 1.58
N PHE A 83 5.07 -0.20 1.01
CA PHE A 83 3.64 -0.01 0.82
C PHE A 83 2.89 -1.26 1.29
N HIS A 84 1.66 -1.08 1.74
CA HIS A 84 0.79 -2.19 2.09
C HIS A 84 -0.59 -2.01 1.47
N GLN A 85 -1.05 -3.03 0.76
CA GLN A 85 -2.39 -3.12 0.23
C GLN A 85 -3.23 -4.01 1.14
N PHE A 86 -4.41 -3.56 1.54
CA PHE A 86 -5.42 -4.37 2.20
C PHE A 86 -6.59 -4.54 1.25
N MET A 87 -6.97 -5.79 0.98
CA MET A 87 -8.05 -6.16 0.05
C MET A 87 -9.03 -7.10 0.76
N LEU A 88 -10.32 -7.02 0.42
CA LEU A 88 -11.32 -8.00 0.82
C LEU A 88 -11.15 -9.32 0.08
N TYR A 89 -11.40 -10.41 0.78
CA TYR A 89 -11.43 -11.73 0.18
C TYR A 89 -12.64 -11.88 -0.74
N THR A 90 -12.38 -11.93 -2.05
CA THR A 90 -13.45 -11.88 -3.05
C THR A 90 -13.49 -13.16 -3.88
N PRO A 91 -14.60 -13.92 -3.85
CA PRO A 91 -14.82 -15.02 -4.79
C PRO A 91 -15.11 -14.48 -6.18
N ILE A 92 -14.10 -14.53 -7.05
CA ILE A 92 -14.24 -14.13 -8.44
C ILE A 92 -14.83 -15.30 -9.25
N PRO A 93 -15.82 -15.07 -10.13
CA PRO A 93 -16.36 -16.11 -11.01
C PRO A 93 -15.27 -16.91 -11.72
N GLY A 94 -15.39 -18.25 -11.70
CA GLY A 94 -14.41 -19.18 -12.26
C GLY A 94 -13.32 -19.65 -11.29
N THR A 95 -13.25 -19.09 -10.07
CA THR A 95 -12.35 -19.59 -9.02
C THR A 95 -12.98 -20.73 -8.21
N ALA A 96 -12.15 -21.57 -7.59
CA ALA A 96 -12.62 -22.64 -6.70
C ALA A 96 -13.45 -22.07 -5.52
N LEU A 97 -13.00 -20.95 -4.94
CA LEU A 97 -13.72 -20.25 -3.88
C LEU A 97 -15.12 -19.81 -4.33
N TYR A 98 -15.26 -19.31 -5.56
CA TYR A 98 -16.58 -18.96 -6.10
C TYR A 98 -17.48 -20.19 -6.27
N ALA A 99 -16.94 -21.30 -6.78
CA ALA A 99 -17.69 -22.54 -6.91
C ALA A 99 -18.17 -23.07 -5.55
N GLU A 100 -17.35 -22.95 -4.51
CA GLU A 100 -17.70 -23.29 -3.13
C GLU A 100 -18.83 -22.40 -2.59
N HIS A 101 -18.72 -21.07 -2.70
CA HIS A 101 -19.79 -20.18 -2.26
C HIS A 101 -21.09 -20.37 -3.05
N LEU A 102 -21.00 -20.72 -4.35
CA LEU A 102 -22.16 -21.05 -5.19
C LEU A 102 -22.84 -22.33 -4.70
N ALA A 103 -22.08 -23.40 -4.45
CA ALA A 103 -22.59 -24.66 -3.92
C ALA A 103 -23.23 -24.50 -2.53
N ASN A 104 -22.62 -23.67 -1.69
CA ASN A 104 -23.10 -23.37 -0.33
C ASN A 104 -24.22 -22.31 -0.31
N GLN A 105 -24.63 -21.77 -1.47
CA GLN A 105 -25.66 -20.74 -1.60
C GLN A 105 -25.40 -19.49 -0.72
N THR A 106 -24.12 -19.11 -0.59
CA THR A 106 -23.67 -17.98 0.25
C THR A 106 -23.36 -16.72 -0.56
N LEU A 107 -23.37 -16.79 -1.89
CA LEU A 107 -23.22 -15.61 -2.75
C LEU A 107 -24.38 -14.63 -2.54
N LEU A 108 -24.09 -13.33 -2.65
CA LEU A 108 -25.13 -12.31 -2.69
C LEU A 108 -25.89 -12.38 -4.02
N ASP A 109 -27.19 -12.06 -3.96
CA ASP A 109 -28.01 -12.00 -5.16
C ASP A 109 -27.55 -10.83 -6.06
N PRO A 110 -27.45 -11.00 -7.39
CA PRO A 110 -26.96 -9.95 -8.29
C PRO A 110 -27.78 -8.65 -8.28
N GLY A 111 -29.00 -8.67 -7.73
CA GLY A 111 -29.82 -7.48 -7.52
C GLY A 111 -29.50 -6.69 -6.25
N GLU A 112 -28.70 -7.24 -5.33
CA GLU A 112 -28.38 -6.62 -4.03
C GLU A 112 -27.16 -5.69 -4.07
N TYR A 113 -26.39 -5.68 -5.15
CA TYR A 113 -25.13 -4.94 -5.26
C TYR A 113 -24.81 -4.51 -6.69
N GLN A 114 -23.90 -3.54 -6.85
CA GLN A 114 -23.28 -3.23 -8.14
C GLN A 114 -21.93 -3.94 -8.24
N GLU A 115 -21.57 -4.46 -9.41
CA GLU A 115 -20.26 -5.15 -9.58
C GLU A 115 -19.08 -4.23 -9.19
N GLY A 116 -19.22 -2.92 -9.36
CA GLY A 116 -18.25 -1.92 -8.89
C GLY A 116 -18.03 -1.93 -7.37
N ASP A 117 -19.05 -2.26 -6.56
CA ASP A 117 -18.92 -2.32 -5.10
C ASP A 117 -18.02 -3.50 -4.68
N VAL A 118 -18.12 -4.62 -5.40
CA VAL A 118 -17.31 -5.82 -5.14
C VAL A 118 -15.89 -5.60 -5.65
N HIS A 119 -15.73 -5.21 -6.91
CA HIS A 119 -14.42 -4.99 -7.51
C HIS A 119 -13.67 -3.81 -6.86
N GLY A 120 -14.40 -2.78 -6.42
CA GLY A 120 -13.91 -1.63 -5.68
C GLY A 120 -13.61 -1.89 -4.20
N GLN A 121 -13.80 -3.13 -3.71
CA GLN A 121 -13.49 -3.54 -2.34
C GLN A 121 -14.37 -2.86 -1.27
N PHE A 122 -15.59 -2.47 -1.63
CA PHE A 122 -16.56 -1.85 -0.71
C PHE A 122 -17.36 -2.89 0.08
N ILE A 123 -17.67 -4.04 -0.53
CA ILE A 123 -18.41 -5.14 0.11
C ILE A 123 -17.83 -6.50 -0.29
N PHE A 124 -18.18 -7.54 0.48
CA PHE A 124 -17.99 -8.92 0.01
C PHE A 124 -19.03 -9.28 -1.05
N ARG A 125 -18.66 -10.17 -1.98
CA ARG A 125 -19.60 -10.81 -2.93
C ARG A 125 -20.43 -11.93 -2.27
N HIS A 126 -20.11 -12.31 -1.04
CA HIS A 126 -20.72 -13.42 -0.32
C HIS A 126 -21.07 -13.01 1.10
N ARG A 127 -21.96 -13.77 1.74
CA ARG A 127 -22.34 -13.59 3.14
C ARG A 127 -21.25 -14.22 4.01
N HIS A 128 -20.37 -13.39 4.58
CA HIS A 128 -19.30 -13.85 5.46
C HIS A 128 -19.88 -14.36 6.79
N PRO A 129 -19.43 -15.51 7.35
CA PRO A 129 -20.04 -16.11 8.55
C PRO A 129 -20.03 -15.20 9.79
N HIS A 130 -19.00 -14.37 9.93
CA HIS A 130 -18.76 -13.56 11.12
C HIS A 130 -18.77 -12.04 10.90
N ILE A 131 -18.64 -11.59 9.65
CA ILE A 131 -18.50 -10.16 9.32
C ILE A 131 -19.77 -9.77 8.58
N LYS A 132 -20.51 -8.83 9.14
CA LYS A 132 -21.80 -8.40 8.61
C LYS A 132 -21.61 -7.31 7.56
N ARG A 133 -22.57 -7.22 6.64
CA ARG A 133 -22.62 -6.16 5.63
C ARG A 133 -22.56 -4.77 6.26
N GLY A 134 -21.74 -3.90 5.70
CA GLY A 134 -21.43 -2.56 6.19
C GLY A 134 -20.20 -2.49 7.11
N GLN A 135 -19.66 -3.63 7.57
CA GLN A 135 -18.46 -3.65 8.40
C GLN A 135 -17.16 -3.74 7.57
N GLU A 136 -17.25 -4.20 6.32
CA GLU A 136 -16.11 -4.50 5.46
C GLU A 136 -15.20 -3.29 5.24
N THR A 137 -15.79 -2.18 4.79
CA THR A 137 -15.10 -0.92 4.54
C THR A 137 -14.43 -0.39 5.79
N GLU A 138 -15.11 -0.43 6.95
CA GLU A 138 -14.54 0.06 8.20
C GLU A 138 -13.33 -0.77 8.64
N ILE A 139 -13.37 -2.09 8.44
CA ILE A 139 -12.23 -2.97 8.73
C ILE A 139 -11.05 -2.66 7.81
N ILE A 140 -11.26 -2.50 6.50
CA ILE A 140 -10.17 -2.12 5.57
C ILE A 140 -9.58 -0.76 5.95
N LEU A 141 -10.43 0.24 6.17
CA LEU A 141 -9.99 1.59 6.57
C LEU A 141 -9.24 1.56 7.89
N LYS A 142 -9.65 0.70 8.83
CA LYS A 142 -8.93 0.46 10.08
C LYS A 142 -7.55 -0.14 9.84
N ALA A 143 -7.43 -1.10 8.91
CA ALA A 143 -6.14 -1.69 8.55
C ALA A 143 -5.17 -0.64 7.96
N PHE A 144 -5.63 0.20 7.04
CA PHE A 144 -4.83 1.30 6.49
C PHE A 144 -4.44 2.33 7.55
N ARG A 145 -5.37 2.73 8.42
CA ARG A 145 -5.09 3.64 9.54
C ARG A 145 -4.03 3.05 10.46
N ARG A 146 -4.17 1.77 10.82
CA ARG A 146 -3.23 1.07 11.70
C ARG A 146 -1.82 0.98 11.10
N ASP A 147 -1.70 0.66 9.82
CA ASP A 147 -0.42 0.66 9.12
C ASP A 147 0.23 2.05 9.14
N PHE A 148 -0.55 3.09 8.85
CA PHE A 148 -0.06 4.47 8.88
C PHE A 148 0.39 4.92 10.29
N GLU A 149 -0.36 4.57 11.33
CA GLU A 149 -0.03 4.91 12.72
C GLU A 149 1.26 4.24 13.20
N VAL A 150 1.47 2.97 12.82
CA VAL A 150 2.62 2.17 13.28
C VAL A 150 3.87 2.41 12.44
N ASN A 151 3.72 2.35 11.11
CA ASN A 151 4.82 2.38 10.16
C ASN A 151 5.06 3.77 9.55
N GLY A 152 4.09 4.66 9.62
CA GLY A 152 4.15 6.00 9.05
C GLY A 152 3.89 6.05 7.54
N PRO A 153 3.99 7.24 6.94
CA PRO A 153 3.74 7.44 5.51
C PRO A 153 4.69 6.61 4.62
N SER A 154 4.14 5.96 3.58
CA SER A 154 4.89 5.10 2.65
C SER A 154 6.09 5.79 2.00
N VAL A 155 5.96 7.07 1.61
CA VAL A 155 7.06 7.85 1.04
C VAL A 155 8.28 7.89 1.97
N LEU A 156 8.06 7.94 3.29
CA LEU A 156 9.15 7.97 4.28
C LEU A 156 9.73 6.58 4.52
N ARG A 157 8.92 5.52 4.33
CA ARG A 157 9.37 4.12 4.36
C ARG A 157 10.27 3.81 3.16
N ILE A 158 9.91 4.30 1.96
CA ILE A 158 10.77 4.24 0.76
C ILE A 158 12.12 4.91 1.04
N ALA A 159 12.13 6.10 1.64
CA ALA A 159 13.37 6.82 1.91
C ALA A 159 14.37 5.97 2.73
N ARG A 160 13.87 5.20 3.71
CA ARG A 160 14.67 4.25 4.50
C ARG A 160 15.27 3.15 3.62
N THR A 161 14.48 2.54 2.75
CA THR A 161 14.93 1.46 1.85
C THR A 161 15.93 1.98 0.81
N VAL A 162 15.67 3.15 0.24
CA VAL A 162 16.61 3.82 -0.69
C VAL A 162 17.94 4.11 0.00
N LEU A 163 17.92 4.62 1.22
CA LEU A 163 19.14 4.87 2.00
C LEU A 163 19.92 3.57 2.27
N ALA A 164 19.24 2.48 2.61
CA ALA A 164 19.87 1.19 2.84
C ALA A 164 20.57 0.66 1.57
N GLY A 165 19.88 0.71 0.41
CA GLY A 165 20.45 0.37 -0.87
C GLY A 165 21.67 1.22 -1.24
N TRP A 166 21.55 2.55 -1.08
CA TRP A 166 22.65 3.47 -1.33
C TRP A 166 23.88 3.16 -0.46
N LYS A 167 23.71 3.03 0.86
CA LYS A 167 24.79 2.71 1.80
C LYS A 167 25.52 1.42 1.40
N ARG A 168 24.78 0.42 0.93
CA ARG A 168 25.32 -0.89 0.56
C ARG A 168 26.06 -0.89 -0.77
N TYR A 169 25.54 -0.19 -1.78
CA TYR A 169 26.00 -0.35 -3.16
C TYR A 169 26.70 0.84 -3.79
N LYS A 170 26.77 2.00 -3.12
CA LYS A 170 27.48 3.20 -3.63
C LYS A 170 28.93 2.96 -4.05
N ARG A 171 29.60 1.96 -3.48
CA ARG A 171 30.99 1.57 -3.77
C ARG A 171 31.12 0.16 -4.38
N HIS A 172 30.04 -0.37 -4.96
CA HIS A 172 30.06 -1.71 -5.55
C HIS A 172 31.07 -1.80 -6.71
N ALA A 173 31.72 -2.95 -6.90
CA ALA A 173 32.75 -3.12 -7.94
C ALA A 173 32.17 -2.97 -9.36
N ASP A 174 30.97 -3.50 -9.58
CA ASP A 174 30.26 -3.39 -10.86
C ASP A 174 29.72 -1.95 -11.10
N PRO A 175 30.12 -1.29 -12.20
CA PRO A 175 29.67 0.06 -12.54
C PRO A 175 28.15 0.16 -12.81
N CYS A 176 27.52 -0.87 -13.37
CA CYS A 176 26.08 -0.88 -13.64
C CYS A 176 25.29 -0.78 -12.33
N ILE A 177 25.68 -1.57 -11.32
CA ILE A 177 25.06 -1.56 -10.00
C ILE A 177 25.26 -0.20 -9.32
N ARG A 178 26.47 0.38 -9.36
CA ARG A 178 26.70 1.73 -8.80
C ARG A 178 25.81 2.79 -9.44
N SER A 179 25.75 2.82 -10.78
CA SER A 179 24.95 3.80 -11.53
C SER A 179 23.46 3.70 -11.19
N ARG A 180 22.95 2.47 -11.06
CA ARG A 180 21.57 2.24 -10.62
C ARG A 180 21.29 2.84 -9.24
N PHE A 181 22.11 2.53 -8.24
CA PHE A 181 21.87 3.03 -6.88
C PHE A 181 22.13 4.53 -6.76
N ALA A 182 23.02 5.11 -7.56
CA ALA A 182 23.17 6.57 -7.65
C ALA A 182 21.91 7.24 -8.22
N TRP A 183 21.30 6.65 -9.26
CA TRP A 183 20.04 7.13 -9.82
C TRP A 183 18.89 7.07 -8.81
N GLU A 184 18.73 5.93 -8.13
CA GLU A 184 17.69 5.75 -7.11
C GLU A 184 17.90 6.67 -5.89
N ALA A 185 19.15 7.01 -5.56
CA ALA A 185 19.52 7.86 -4.44
C ALA A 185 19.38 9.37 -4.69
N ARG A 186 19.04 9.81 -5.90
CA ARG A 186 19.00 11.25 -6.27
C ARG A 186 18.15 12.11 -5.34
N ASP A 187 17.07 11.54 -4.82
CA ASP A 187 16.12 12.22 -3.94
C ASP A 187 16.58 12.30 -2.47
N LEU A 188 17.67 11.60 -2.10
CA LEU A 188 18.24 11.64 -0.74
C LEU A 188 18.87 13.00 -0.39
N ALA A 189 19.20 13.82 -1.38
CA ALA A 189 19.87 15.11 -1.14
C ALA A 189 18.91 16.26 -0.80
N VAL A 190 17.69 16.24 -1.36
CA VAL A 190 16.76 17.38 -1.31
C VAL A 190 15.37 16.93 -0.89
N THR A 191 14.73 16.12 -1.74
CA THR A 191 13.31 15.72 -1.59
C THR A 191 13.06 15.02 -0.26
N PHE A 192 13.77 13.91 0.01
CA PHE A 192 13.54 13.14 1.24
C PHE A 192 13.88 13.93 2.52
N PRO A 193 15.02 14.63 2.64
CA PRO A 193 15.30 15.44 3.83
C PRO A 193 14.23 16.52 4.10
N ALA A 194 13.76 17.21 3.05
CA ALA A 194 12.72 18.22 3.18
C ALA A 194 11.39 17.62 3.67
N THR A 195 10.96 16.51 3.08
CA THR A 195 9.73 15.81 3.46
C THR A 195 9.84 15.23 4.87
N LEU A 196 10.97 14.62 5.25
CA LEU A 196 11.20 14.09 6.58
C LEU A 196 11.17 15.18 7.66
N TRP A 197 11.79 16.33 7.39
CA TRP A 197 11.78 17.47 8.29
C TRP A 197 10.35 18.00 8.51
N ALA A 198 9.57 18.13 7.43
CA ALA A 198 8.16 18.55 7.51
C ALA A 198 7.32 17.53 8.29
N ALA A 199 7.54 16.23 8.04
CA ALA A 199 6.83 15.14 8.70
C ALA A 199 7.15 15.07 10.21
N GLN A 200 8.41 15.26 10.62
CA GLN A 200 8.76 15.35 12.05
C GLN A 200 7.98 16.44 12.76
N ARG A 201 7.86 17.63 12.15
CA ARG A 201 7.05 18.71 12.71
C ARG A 201 5.57 18.35 12.79
N TRP A 202 5.06 17.65 11.78
CA TRP A 202 3.67 17.19 11.77
C TRP A 202 3.39 16.19 12.90
N PHE A 203 4.28 15.23 13.11
CA PHE A 203 4.09 14.13 14.06
C PHE A 203 4.60 14.41 15.47
N ARG A 204 5.32 15.51 15.72
CA ARG A 204 5.94 15.83 17.02
C ARG A 204 5.02 15.62 18.22
N GLU A 205 3.80 16.16 18.15
CA GLU A 205 2.79 16.04 19.20
C GLU A 205 1.77 14.93 18.93
N ARG A 206 1.58 14.55 17.66
CA ARG A 206 0.54 13.58 17.24
C ARG A 206 0.96 12.13 17.44
N ASN A 207 2.24 11.83 17.24
CA ASN A 207 2.79 10.48 17.36
C ASN A 207 4.31 10.56 17.67
N PRO A 208 4.68 10.66 18.96
CA PRO A 208 6.08 10.80 19.37
C PRO A 208 6.97 9.63 18.94
N ALA A 209 6.43 8.41 18.91
CA ALA A 209 7.17 7.23 18.48
C ALA A 209 7.54 7.30 16.99
N LEU A 210 6.60 7.69 16.14
CA LEU A 210 6.86 7.92 14.72
C LEU A 210 7.80 9.11 14.51
N CYS A 211 7.62 10.21 15.25
CA CYS A 211 8.53 11.36 15.20
C CYS A 211 9.99 10.94 15.47
N ARG A 212 10.23 10.08 16.47
CA ARG A 212 11.57 9.53 16.73
C ARG A 212 12.12 8.74 15.54
N LYS A 213 11.32 7.82 14.96
CA LYS A 213 11.72 7.05 13.76
C LYS A 213 12.14 7.97 12.60
N LEU A 214 11.36 9.02 12.35
CA LEU A 214 11.63 9.99 11.29
C LEU A 214 12.84 10.89 11.59
N THR A 215 13.11 11.15 12.87
CA THR A 215 14.31 11.88 13.35
C THR A 215 15.56 11.07 13.05
N THR A 216 15.59 9.81 13.48
CA THR A 216 16.71 8.91 13.19
C THR A 216 16.96 8.76 11.70
N LEU A 217 15.91 8.64 10.88
CA LEU A 217 16.07 8.52 9.43
C LEU A 217 16.64 9.81 8.79
N LEU A 218 16.19 10.99 9.23
CA LEU A 218 16.74 12.26 8.74
C LEU A 218 18.22 12.43 9.14
N ASP A 219 18.56 12.06 10.36
CA ASP A 219 19.94 12.11 10.86
C ASP A 219 20.84 11.15 10.06
N ASP A 220 20.35 9.94 9.77
CA ASP A 220 21.06 8.97 8.93
C ASP A 220 21.30 9.47 7.50
N ILE A 221 20.30 10.09 6.88
CA ILE A 221 20.45 10.68 5.54
C ILE A 221 21.43 11.86 5.59
N THR A 222 21.33 12.70 6.61
CA THR A 222 22.22 13.86 6.75
C THR A 222 23.67 13.45 6.96
N ARG A 223 23.92 12.39 7.75
CA ARG A 223 25.26 11.81 7.92
C ARG A 223 25.82 11.21 6.63
N GLU A 224 24.95 10.60 5.83
CA GLU A 224 25.35 9.89 4.61
C GLU A 224 25.57 10.82 3.41
N VAL A 225 24.70 11.81 3.21
CA VAL A 225 24.73 12.73 2.04
C VAL A 225 25.48 14.03 2.34
N GLY A 226 25.68 14.35 3.63
CA GLY A 226 26.52 15.45 4.08
C GLY A 226 25.81 16.81 4.19
N LEU A 227 26.60 17.88 4.28
CA LEU A 227 26.17 19.23 4.66
C LEU A 227 25.06 19.83 3.78
N LYS A 228 24.99 19.45 2.50
CA LYS A 228 23.91 19.90 1.59
C LYS A 228 22.54 19.49 2.11
N ALA A 229 22.35 18.23 2.49
CA ALA A 229 21.09 17.75 3.05
C ALA A 229 20.74 18.46 4.36
N ARG A 230 21.75 18.73 5.22
CA ARG A 230 21.58 19.44 6.50
C ARG A 230 21.02 20.85 6.33
N LEU A 231 21.49 21.59 5.32
CA LEU A 231 21.06 22.96 5.04
C LEU A 231 19.74 23.00 4.26
N VAL A 232 19.54 22.09 3.31
CA VAL A 232 18.35 22.04 2.46
C VAL A 232 17.12 21.59 3.23
N ALA A 233 17.26 20.61 4.15
CA ALA A 233 16.13 20.06 4.91
C ALA A 233 15.25 21.12 5.59
N PRO A 234 15.77 22.07 6.39
CA PRO A 234 14.93 23.10 7.02
C PRO A 234 14.41 24.15 6.04
N LEU A 235 15.13 24.47 4.96
CA LEU A 235 14.72 25.49 3.99
C LEU A 235 13.56 24.99 3.12
N ALA A 236 13.77 23.89 2.40
CA ALA A 236 12.72 23.26 1.59
C ALA A 236 11.62 22.65 2.47
N GLY A 237 11.98 22.12 3.65
CA GLY A 237 11.03 21.54 4.59
C GLY A 237 9.99 22.54 5.11
N ARG A 238 10.32 23.83 5.26
CA ARG A 238 9.32 24.87 5.61
C ARG A 238 8.26 25.04 4.53
N ILE A 239 8.65 24.98 3.26
CA ILE A 239 7.73 25.06 2.12
C ILE A 239 6.82 23.81 2.12
N VAL A 240 7.41 22.62 2.23
CA VAL A 240 6.66 21.35 2.28
C VAL A 240 5.70 21.34 3.46
N TRP A 241 6.14 21.78 4.64
CA TRP A 241 5.29 21.88 5.82
C TRP A 241 4.10 22.83 5.59
N SER A 242 4.32 23.98 4.95
CA SER A 242 3.27 24.98 4.71
C SER A 242 2.22 24.44 3.74
N LYS A 243 2.68 23.77 2.68
CA LYS A 243 1.81 23.08 1.72
C LYS A 243 1.04 21.93 2.38
N LEU A 244 1.69 21.14 3.23
CA LEU A 244 1.03 20.07 3.99
C LEU A 244 -0.09 20.61 4.88
N GLN A 245 0.12 21.73 5.57
CA GLN A 245 -0.93 22.35 6.37
C GLN A 245 -2.06 22.96 5.55
N ALA A 246 -1.73 23.60 4.42
CA ALA A 246 -2.74 24.14 3.50
C ALA A 246 -3.61 23.00 2.95
N GLU A 247 -2.99 21.90 2.55
CA GLU A 247 -3.69 20.73 2.03
C GLU A 247 -4.55 20.07 3.11
N ALA A 248 -4.04 19.89 4.33
CA ALA A 248 -4.83 19.37 5.43
C ALA A 248 -6.06 20.24 5.76
N ARG A 249 -5.94 21.57 5.67
CA ARG A 249 -7.09 22.48 5.81
C ARG A 249 -8.08 22.33 4.67
N ARG A 250 -7.59 22.20 3.44
CA ARG A 250 -8.42 22.00 2.24
C ARG A 250 -9.23 20.70 2.32
N LEU A 251 -8.59 19.60 2.67
CA LEU A 251 -9.24 18.30 2.88
C LEU A 251 -10.25 18.36 4.04
N LYS A 252 -9.92 19.03 5.15
CA LYS A 252 -10.84 19.20 6.28
C LYS A 252 -12.06 20.07 5.95
N ALA A 253 -11.93 20.96 4.96
CA ALA A 253 -13.03 21.76 4.43
C ALA A 253 -13.92 21.00 3.43
N GLY A 254 -13.70 19.69 3.24
CA GLY A 254 -14.52 18.82 2.38
C GLY A 254 -14.04 18.72 0.94
N TRP A 255 -12.87 19.28 0.60
CA TRP A 255 -12.29 19.07 -0.72
C TRP A 255 -11.78 17.63 -0.87
N THR A 256 -11.99 17.02 -2.04
CA THR A 256 -11.54 15.66 -2.36
C THR A 256 -10.71 15.65 -3.65
N TYR A 257 -9.80 14.69 -3.77
CA TYR A 257 -9.07 14.41 -5.02
C TYR A 257 -9.89 13.55 -5.99
N GLU A 258 -11.02 13.01 -5.54
CA GLU A 258 -11.90 12.21 -6.36
C GLU A 258 -12.53 13.11 -7.43
N PRO A 259 -12.28 12.85 -8.73
CA PRO A 259 -12.93 13.61 -9.77
C PRO A 259 -14.44 13.39 -9.71
N PRO A 260 -15.27 14.35 -10.17
CA PRO A 260 -16.70 14.13 -10.26
C PRO A 260 -16.99 12.87 -11.09
N THR A 261 -17.76 11.94 -10.52
CA THR A 261 -18.23 10.76 -11.25
C THR A 261 -19.21 11.20 -12.32
N PHE A 262 -18.93 10.84 -13.57
CA PHE A 262 -19.86 10.98 -14.69
C PHE A 262 -20.01 9.64 -15.38
N TYR A 263 -21.19 9.40 -15.93
CA TYR A 263 -21.49 8.19 -16.66
C TYR A 263 -21.57 8.52 -18.14
N GLU A 264 -21.03 7.65 -18.97
CA GLU A 264 -21.21 7.69 -20.40
C GLU A 264 -21.85 6.39 -20.87
N ALA A 265 -22.80 6.48 -21.79
CA ALA A 265 -23.50 5.31 -22.31
C ALA A 265 -23.69 5.41 -23.81
N ASN A 266 -23.46 4.29 -24.51
CA ASN A 266 -23.83 4.19 -25.91
C ASN A 266 -25.33 3.92 -26.08
N THR A 267 -25.83 4.15 -27.30
CA THR A 267 -27.25 3.96 -27.61
C THR A 267 -27.77 2.54 -27.30
N PRO A 268 -27.01 1.44 -27.55
CA PRO A 268 -27.40 0.12 -27.10
C PRO A 268 -27.57 0.00 -25.58
N MET A 269 -26.63 0.49 -24.77
CA MET A 269 -26.71 0.41 -23.30
C MET A 269 -27.90 1.19 -22.75
N LEU A 270 -28.18 2.37 -23.31
CA LEU A 270 -29.36 3.17 -22.94
C LEU A 270 -30.69 2.45 -23.21
N ARG A 271 -30.71 1.50 -24.16
CA ARG A 271 -31.89 0.68 -24.49
C ARG A 271 -32.01 -0.59 -23.63
N CYS A 272 -30.91 -1.05 -23.02
CA CYS A 272 -30.85 -2.36 -22.38
C CYS A 272 -31.28 -2.41 -20.91
N ARG A 273 -31.49 -1.29 -20.20
CA ARG A 273 -31.97 -1.34 -18.79
C ARG A 273 -32.89 -0.17 -18.41
N PRO A 274 -34.11 -0.43 -17.90
CA PRO A 274 -35.02 0.60 -17.41
C PRO A 274 -34.75 1.10 -15.97
N HIS A 275 -33.66 0.68 -15.31
CA HIS A 275 -33.42 0.92 -13.87
C HIS A 275 -32.28 1.89 -13.55
N TRP A 276 -31.69 2.56 -14.54
CA TRP A 276 -30.65 3.56 -14.28
C TRP A 276 -31.29 4.84 -13.73
N THR A 277 -30.90 5.22 -12.52
CA THR A 277 -31.38 6.44 -11.83
C THR A 277 -30.44 7.62 -11.99
N PHE A 278 -29.34 7.47 -12.73
CA PHE A 278 -28.31 8.48 -12.91
C PHE A 278 -28.24 8.98 -14.36
N PRO A 279 -28.01 10.29 -14.58
CA PRO A 279 -27.86 10.85 -15.92
C PRO A 279 -26.55 10.37 -16.56
N ALA A 280 -26.63 9.89 -17.80
CA ALA A 280 -25.47 9.47 -18.59
C ALA A 280 -25.34 10.30 -19.87
N LEU A 281 -24.11 10.70 -20.21
CA LEU A 281 -23.81 11.40 -21.45
C LEU A 281 -23.83 10.40 -22.62
N PRO A 282 -24.58 10.67 -23.71
CA PRO A 282 -24.62 9.78 -24.85
C PRO A 282 -23.28 9.85 -25.61
N ILE A 283 -22.61 8.71 -25.75
CA ILE A 283 -21.37 8.58 -26.53
C ILE A 283 -21.54 7.63 -27.71
N LYS A 284 -20.84 7.90 -28.81
CA LYS A 284 -20.88 7.04 -30.01
C LYS A 284 -20.07 5.74 -29.86
N TRP A 285 -19.12 5.71 -28.94
CA TRP A 285 -18.17 4.62 -28.76
C TRP A 285 -17.95 4.38 -27.28
N VAL A 286 -17.95 3.13 -26.83
CA VAL A 286 -17.49 2.79 -25.49
C VAL A 286 -16.02 2.43 -25.64
N ALA A 287 -15.13 3.14 -24.93
CA ALA A 287 -13.77 2.66 -24.76
C ALA A 287 -13.84 1.35 -23.98
N ALA A 288 -13.32 0.28 -24.57
CA ALA A 288 -13.26 -1.04 -23.93
C ALA A 288 -12.35 -1.03 -22.69
#